data_AF-A0A5D2YRV7-F1
#
_entry.id   AF-A0A5D2YRV7-F1
#
_cell.length_a   1.000
_cell.length_b   1.000
_cell.length_c   1.000
_cell.angle_alpha   90.00
_cell.angle_beta   90.00
_cell.angle_gamma   90.00
#
_symmetry.space_group_name_H-M   'P 1'
#
loop_
_entity.id
_entity.type
_entity.pdbx_description
1 polymer ?
#
loop_
_entity_poly.entity_id
_entity_poly.type
_entity_poly.pdbx_seq_one_letter_code
_entity_poly.pdbx_strand_id
1 'polypeptide(L)'
;MALSISSLTSSLSSLSFSSQISRNPSSISIAQRPKNLHISLSSKHTRSLSISATVAAPVETEPVENLKKFVKSRLPGGFAAQTIIGTGRRKCAIARVVLQEGTGKFIINYRDAKEYLQGNPLWLQYIKVPLVTLGYETSYDVFVKAHGGGLSGQAQAISLGIARALLKVSADHRSPLKKEGLLTRDSRVVERKKVGLKKARKAPQFSKR
;
A
#
# COMPACT_ATOMS: atom_id res chain seq x y z
N MET A 1 35.93 28.89 45.81
CA MET A 1 35.81 30.10 46.66
C MET A 1 34.91 31.08 45.95
N ALA A 2 33.84 31.48 46.62
CA ALA A 2 32.80 32.35 46.10
C ALA A 2 33.23 33.81 46.10
N LEU A 3 32.84 34.56 45.08
CA LEU A 3 32.55 35.99 45.19
C LEU A 3 31.30 36.29 44.34
N SER A 4 30.52 37.20 44.86
CA SER A 4 29.11 37.44 44.64
C SER A 4 28.85 38.91 44.27
N ILE A 5 27.62 39.19 43.82
CA ILE A 5 26.85 40.46 43.94
C ILE A 5 26.68 41.28 42.63
N SER A 6 25.44 41.17 42.10
CA SER A 6 24.53 42.16 41.49
C SER A 6 25.07 43.50 40.96
N SER A 7 24.64 44.01 39.80
CA SER A 7 23.29 44.54 39.48
C SER A 7 23.35 45.16 38.07
N LEU A 8 22.32 45.13 37.22
CA LEU A 8 21.29 46.19 37.14
C LEU A 8 20.17 45.82 36.12
N THR A 9 18.92 45.89 36.61
CA THR A 9 17.70 46.45 35.97
C THR A 9 17.13 45.81 34.69
N SER A 10 16.01 45.06 34.77
CA SER A 10 14.58 45.48 34.79
C SER A 10 13.97 45.48 33.38
N SER A 11 12.90 44.70 33.10
CA SER A 11 11.55 45.20 33.35
C SER A 11 10.47 44.12 33.13
N LEU A 12 9.56 44.07 34.11
CA LEU A 12 8.12 43.86 34.00
C LEU A 12 7.56 42.44 33.80
N SER A 13 7.43 41.79 34.95
CA SER A 13 6.28 41.01 35.42
C SER A 13 4.89 41.58 35.08
N SER A 14 3.90 40.68 34.98
CA SER A 14 2.45 40.80 35.30
C SER A 14 1.61 40.13 34.18
N LEU A 15 0.63 39.25 34.40
CA LEU A 15 -0.10 38.80 35.58
C LEU A 15 -0.72 37.41 35.31
N SER A 16 -0.87 36.69 36.40
CA SER A 16 -1.53 35.40 36.60
C SER A 16 -3.06 35.49 36.69
N PHE A 17 -3.71 34.35 36.39
CA PHE A 17 -4.93 33.79 36.99
C PHE A 17 -6.22 34.64 37.06
N SER A 18 -7.26 34.16 36.37
CA SER A 18 -8.60 34.07 36.99
C SER A 18 -9.45 32.98 36.32
N SER A 19 -9.78 31.98 37.10
CA SER A 19 -10.81 30.99 36.88
C SER A 19 -12.17 31.59 37.23
N GLN A 20 -13.14 31.56 36.30
CA GLN A 20 -14.56 31.66 36.66
C GLN A 20 -15.38 30.59 35.95
N ILE A 21 -16.01 29.79 36.80
CA ILE A 21 -17.01 28.76 36.54
C ILE A 21 -18.29 29.43 36.03
N SER A 22 -18.84 28.94 34.93
CA SER A 22 -20.21 29.24 34.50
C SER A 22 -21.01 27.94 34.38
N ARG A 23 -22.07 27.86 35.18
CA ARG A 23 -23.12 26.84 35.16
C ARG A 23 -24.27 27.34 34.28
N ASN A 24 -24.61 26.63 33.22
CA ASN A 24 -25.95 26.05 32.98
C ASN A 24 -26.18 25.62 31.52
N PRO A 25 -27.06 24.63 31.30
CA PRO A 25 -27.26 23.98 30.01
C PRO A 25 -28.42 24.63 29.23
N SER A 26 -28.24 24.82 27.93
CA SER A 26 -29.33 25.22 27.02
C SER A 26 -29.33 24.37 25.74
N SER A 27 -30.30 23.46 25.72
CA SER A 27 -31.10 23.02 24.57
C SER A 27 -30.40 22.77 23.23
N ILE A 28 -30.20 21.47 22.92
CA ILE A 28 -30.05 20.97 21.56
C ILE A 28 -31.44 21.06 20.89
N SER A 29 -31.61 22.01 19.97
CA SER A 29 -32.78 22.05 19.08
C SER A 29 -32.49 21.26 17.80
N ILE A 30 -33.21 20.15 17.67
CA ILE A 30 -33.29 19.32 16.47
C ILE A 30 -33.96 20.14 15.36
N ALA A 31 -33.26 20.41 14.26
CA ALA A 31 -33.85 20.98 13.06
C ALA A 31 -34.82 19.97 12.43
N GLN A 32 -36.09 20.36 12.36
CA GLN A 32 -37.16 19.58 11.74
C GLN A 32 -37.01 19.55 10.22
N ARG A 33 -37.11 18.35 9.63
CA ARG A 33 -37.29 18.11 8.19
C ARG A 33 -38.63 18.70 7.73
N PRO A 34 -38.69 19.53 6.67
CA PRO A 34 -39.95 19.76 6.00
C PRO A 34 -40.34 18.53 5.18
N LYS A 35 -41.58 18.07 5.39
CA LYS A 35 -42.27 17.06 4.57
C LYS A 35 -42.91 17.76 3.37
N ASN A 36 -42.99 17.01 2.27
CA ASN A 36 -43.80 17.19 1.06
C ASN A 36 -43.28 18.14 -0.02
N LEU A 37 -42.65 17.55 -1.04
CA LEU A 37 -42.71 18.04 -2.41
C LEU A 37 -43.46 16.98 -3.24
N HIS A 38 -44.65 17.35 -3.71
CA HIS A 38 -45.39 16.61 -4.73
C HIS A 38 -44.63 16.73 -6.05
N ILE A 39 -44.26 15.59 -6.65
CA ILE A 39 -43.79 15.55 -8.04
C ILE A 39 -44.91 14.90 -8.85
N SER A 40 -45.62 15.71 -9.63
CA SER A 40 -46.57 15.27 -10.64
C SER A 40 -45.81 14.85 -11.90
N LEU A 41 -45.98 13.60 -12.33
CA LEU A 41 -45.57 13.13 -13.66
C LEU A 41 -46.60 13.58 -14.71
N SER A 42 -46.14 14.34 -15.71
CA SER A 42 -46.72 14.47 -17.06
C SER A 42 -45.83 15.48 -17.81
N SER A 43 -45.36 15.34 -19.05
CA SER A 43 -45.86 14.64 -20.22
C SER A 43 -44.71 14.37 -21.22
N LYS A 44 -45.04 13.57 -22.23
CA LYS A 44 -44.20 13.00 -23.29
C LYS A 44 -43.41 14.04 -24.11
N HIS A 45 -42.12 13.79 -24.29
CA HIS A 45 -41.42 14.15 -25.53
C HIS A 45 -40.33 13.11 -25.81
N THR A 46 -40.61 12.17 -26.71
CA THR A 46 -39.62 11.24 -27.24
C THR A 46 -38.69 12.01 -28.17
N ARG A 47 -37.56 12.48 -27.63
CA ARG A 47 -36.42 12.90 -28.46
C ARG A 47 -35.69 11.64 -28.90
N SER A 48 -35.74 11.35 -30.19
CA SER A 48 -34.91 10.32 -30.83
C SER A 48 -33.45 10.75 -30.73
N LEU A 49 -32.69 10.09 -29.85
CA LEU A 49 -31.24 10.24 -29.82
C LEU A 49 -30.64 9.34 -30.90
N SER A 50 -30.21 9.95 -32.01
CA SER A 50 -29.31 9.31 -32.96
C SER A 50 -27.95 9.16 -32.30
N ILE A 51 -27.65 7.95 -31.83
CA ILE A 51 -26.33 7.60 -31.32
C ILE A 51 -25.42 7.42 -32.53
N SER A 52 -24.69 8.46 -32.90
CA SER A 52 -23.52 8.33 -33.75
C SER A 52 -22.45 7.58 -32.96
N ALA A 53 -22.28 6.31 -33.25
CA ALA A 53 -21.19 5.49 -32.72
C ALA A 53 -19.86 5.96 -33.32
N THR A 54 -19.22 6.93 -32.67
CA THR A 54 -17.80 7.20 -32.89
C THR A 54 -17.04 6.04 -32.26
N VAL A 55 -16.51 5.16 -33.10
CA VAL A 55 -15.58 4.10 -32.73
C VAL A 55 -14.37 4.76 -32.08
N ALA A 56 -14.33 4.76 -30.76
CA ALA A 56 -13.18 5.19 -29.99
C ALA A 56 -12.02 4.21 -30.29
N ALA A 57 -10.97 4.73 -30.90
CA ALA A 57 -9.69 4.05 -31.04
C ALA A 57 -9.13 3.67 -29.65
N PRO A 58 -8.41 2.55 -29.51
CA PRO A 58 -7.83 2.14 -28.23
C PRO A 58 -6.59 2.99 -27.93
N VAL A 59 -6.65 3.86 -26.91
CA VAL A 59 -5.53 4.74 -26.52
C VAL A 59 -4.74 4.22 -25.31
N GLU A 60 -5.05 3.04 -24.79
CA GLU A 60 -4.40 2.50 -23.57
C GLU A 60 -3.30 1.44 -23.81
N THR A 61 -3.01 1.06 -25.05
CA THR A 61 -2.06 -0.03 -25.37
C THR A 61 -0.59 0.40 -25.44
N GLU A 62 -0.31 1.65 -25.78
CA GLU A 62 1.05 2.19 -25.93
C GLU A 62 1.94 2.11 -24.67
N PRO A 63 1.48 2.47 -23.45
CA PRO A 63 2.38 2.51 -22.29
C PRO A 63 2.86 1.11 -21.87
N VAL A 64 1.97 0.11 -21.91
CA VAL A 64 2.30 -1.26 -21.49
C VAL A 64 3.26 -1.92 -22.48
N GLU A 65 3.07 -1.67 -23.78
CA GLU A 65 3.98 -2.21 -24.80
C GLU A 65 5.40 -1.64 -24.67
N ASN A 66 5.52 -0.35 -24.34
CA ASN A 66 6.80 0.30 -24.10
C ASN A 66 7.53 -0.29 -22.88
N LEU A 67 6.82 -0.49 -21.76
CA LEU A 67 7.41 -1.14 -20.58
C LEU A 67 7.81 -2.59 -20.86
N LYS A 68 7.03 -3.32 -21.65
CA LYS A 68 7.35 -4.70 -22.03
C LYS A 68 8.62 -4.78 -22.89
N LYS A 69 8.78 -3.86 -23.86
CA LYS A 69 10.00 -3.74 -24.67
C LYS A 69 11.21 -3.42 -23.79
N PHE A 70 11.06 -2.48 -22.85
CA PHE A 70 12.09 -2.11 -21.88
C PHE A 70 12.53 -3.28 -20.98
N VAL A 71 11.59 -4.04 -20.42
CA VAL A 71 11.91 -5.22 -19.59
C VAL A 71 12.65 -6.28 -20.41
N LYS A 72 12.24 -6.51 -21.66
CA LYS A 72 12.89 -7.49 -22.54
C LYS A 72 14.31 -7.09 -22.92
N SER A 73 14.58 -5.81 -23.17
CA SER A 73 15.93 -5.34 -23.49
C SER A 73 16.87 -5.39 -22.28
N ARG A 74 16.37 -5.06 -21.09
CA ARG A 74 17.14 -5.12 -19.83
C ARG A 74 17.49 -6.54 -19.38
N LEU A 75 16.62 -7.53 -19.67
CA LEU A 75 16.74 -8.91 -19.21
C LEU A 75 16.93 -9.92 -20.38
N PRO A 76 18.11 -9.97 -21.02
CA PRO A 76 18.42 -11.01 -21.99
C PRO A 76 18.34 -12.39 -21.31
N GLY A 77 17.81 -13.38 -22.02
CA GLY A 77 17.59 -14.74 -21.49
C GLY A 77 16.42 -14.88 -20.51
N GLY A 78 15.72 -13.78 -20.18
CA GLY A 78 14.56 -13.77 -19.28
C GLY A 78 14.87 -14.20 -17.84
N PHE A 79 13.87 -14.17 -16.96
CA PHE A 79 13.97 -14.27 -15.48
C PHE A 79 14.77 -15.45 -14.89
N ALA A 80 15.10 -16.47 -15.67
CA ALA A 80 15.84 -17.64 -15.18
C ALA A 80 17.35 -17.48 -15.36
N ALA A 81 17.80 -16.67 -16.31
CA ALA A 81 19.21 -16.54 -16.68
C ALA A 81 19.98 -15.53 -15.81
N GLN A 82 19.30 -14.67 -15.05
CA GLN A 82 19.99 -13.64 -14.26
C GLN A 82 20.61 -14.19 -12.97
N THR A 83 21.73 -13.57 -12.59
CA THR A 83 22.49 -13.92 -11.38
C THR A 83 21.74 -13.52 -10.11
N ILE A 84 21.26 -12.27 -10.05
CA ILE A 84 20.66 -11.68 -8.85
C ILE A 84 19.15 -11.89 -8.87
N ILE A 85 18.75 -13.12 -8.51
CA ILE A 85 17.33 -13.50 -8.41
C ILE A 85 16.88 -13.78 -6.97
N GLY A 86 15.65 -13.39 -6.67
CA GLY A 86 14.97 -13.67 -5.42
C GLY A 86 13.60 -14.29 -5.66
N THR A 87 13.16 -15.13 -4.72
CA THR A 87 11.80 -15.68 -4.75
C THR A 87 11.12 -15.43 -3.42
N GLY A 88 9.87 -14.97 -3.45
CA GLY A 88 9.08 -14.80 -2.25
C GLY A 88 7.69 -15.41 -2.42
N ARG A 89 7.12 -15.86 -1.30
CA ARG A 89 5.83 -16.54 -1.28
C ARG A 89 5.06 -16.16 -0.01
N ARG A 90 3.81 -15.73 -0.15
CA ARG A 90 2.91 -15.45 0.97
C ARG A 90 1.49 -15.86 0.63
N LYS A 91 0.80 -16.55 1.56
CA LYS A 91 -0.49 -17.18 1.28
C LYS A 91 -0.36 -18.01 -0.02
N CYS A 92 -1.21 -17.75 -1.02
CA CYS A 92 -1.14 -18.39 -2.34
C CYS A 92 -0.38 -17.56 -3.39
N ALA A 93 0.20 -16.42 -3.02
CA ALA A 93 0.94 -15.54 -3.93
C ALA A 93 2.40 -15.95 -4.02
N ILE A 94 2.94 -15.95 -5.25
CA ILE A 94 4.32 -16.26 -5.57
C ILE A 94 4.88 -15.10 -6.40
N ALA A 95 6.08 -14.65 -6.02
CA ALA A 95 6.81 -13.60 -6.74
C ALA A 95 8.22 -14.09 -7.09
N ARG A 96 8.59 -13.94 -8.35
CA ARG A 96 9.96 -14.09 -8.86
C ARG A 96 10.50 -12.70 -9.14
N VAL A 97 11.59 -12.34 -8.47
CA VAL A 97 12.20 -11.02 -8.49
C VAL A 97 13.58 -11.14 -9.12
N VAL A 98 13.91 -10.21 -9.99
CA VAL A 98 15.25 -9.99 -10.52
C VAL A 98 15.65 -8.57 -10.15
N LEU A 99 16.83 -8.44 -9.55
CA LEU A 99 17.45 -7.13 -9.32
C LEU A 99 18.49 -6.88 -10.39
N GLN A 100 18.56 -5.64 -10.84
CA GLN A 100 19.57 -5.16 -11.77
C GLN A 100 19.99 -3.76 -11.35
N GLU A 101 21.26 -3.41 -11.52
CA GLU A 101 21.75 -2.06 -11.26
C GLU A 101 21.10 -1.05 -12.23
N GLY A 102 20.66 0.07 -11.70
CA GLY A 102 19.83 1.01 -12.44
C GLY A 102 19.40 2.24 -11.66
N THR A 103 18.20 2.71 -11.96
CA THR A 103 17.66 4.04 -11.58
C THR A 103 16.63 4.00 -10.46
N GLY A 104 16.18 2.82 -10.03
CA GLY A 104 15.07 2.68 -9.06
C GLY A 104 13.72 2.37 -9.68
N LYS A 105 13.67 1.90 -10.94
CA LYS A 105 12.41 1.55 -11.61
C LYS A 105 11.82 0.27 -11.05
N PHE A 106 10.51 0.28 -10.80
CA PHE A 106 9.77 -0.87 -10.29
C PHE A 106 8.72 -1.33 -11.29
N ILE A 107 8.95 -2.48 -11.91
CA ILE A 107 8.03 -3.06 -12.90
C ILE A 107 7.53 -4.42 -12.44
N ILE A 108 6.21 -4.58 -12.37
CA ILE A 108 5.52 -5.80 -11.96
C ILE A 108 4.65 -6.27 -13.11
N ASN A 109 4.92 -7.48 -13.63
CA ASN A 109 4.16 -8.08 -14.74
C ASN A 109 4.01 -7.13 -15.96
N TYR A 110 5.09 -6.42 -16.31
CA TYR A 110 5.15 -5.42 -17.40
C TYR A 110 4.30 -4.16 -17.20
N ARG A 111 3.88 -3.87 -15.96
CA ARG A 111 3.20 -2.64 -15.57
C ARG A 111 3.98 -1.93 -14.48
N ASP A 112 3.75 -0.63 -14.33
CA ASP A 112 4.36 0.13 -13.25
C ASP A 112 3.82 -0.31 -11.89
N ALA A 113 4.66 -0.24 -10.85
CA ALA A 113 4.26 -0.67 -9.51
C ALA A 113 3.05 0.10 -8.95
N LYS A 114 2.95 1.42 -9.22
CA LYS A 114 1.81 2.24 -8.78
C LYS A 114 0.51 1.79 -9.46
N GLU A 115 0.56 1.49 -10.75
CA GLU A 115 -0.59 1.01 -11.51
C GLU A 115 -1.00 -0.40 -11.05
N TYR A 116 -0.06 -1.33 -10.97
CA TYR A 116 -0.32 -2.72 -10.60
C TYR A 116 -0.89 -2.87 -9.17
N LEU A 117 -0.37 -2.08 -8.23
CA LEU A 117 -0.82 -2.07 -6.84
C LEU A 117 -1.96 -1.09 -6.57
N GLN A 118 -2.63 -0.57 -7.61
CA GLN A 118 -3.79 0.32 -7.49
C GLN A 118 -3.51 1.58 -6.64
N GLY A 119 -2.27 2.05 -6.62
CA GLY A 119 -1.85 3.23 -5.85
C GLY A 119 -1.95 3.07 -4.32
N ASN A 120 -2.14 1.86 -3.79
CA ASN A 120 -2.27 1.66 -2.35
C ASN A 120 -0.93 1.96 -1.64
N PRO A 121 -0.87 2.96 -0.73
CA PRO A 121 0.39 3.38 -0.12
C PRO A 121 1.04 2.28 0.71
N LEU A 122 0.24 1.44 1.38
CA LEU A 122 0.76 0.36 2.22
C LEU A 122 1.46 -0.73 1.38
N TRP A 123 0.89 -1.08 0.23
CA TRP A 123 1.49 -2.10 -0.65
C TRP A 123 2.76 -1.60 -1.32
N LEU A 124 2.78 -0.33 -1.72
CA LEU A 124 3.97 0.32 -2.26
C LEU A 124 5.08 0.40 -1.21
N GLN A 125 4.73 0.73 0.03
CA GLN A 125 5.67 0.76 1.14
C GLN A 125 6.30 -0.62 1.37
N TYR A 126 5.52 -1.71 1.42
CA TYR A 126 6.07 -3.05 1.63
C TYR A 126 7.14 -3.45 0.61
N ILE A 127 6.96 -3.07 -0.65
CA ILE A 127 7.92 -3.37 -1.72
C ILE A 127 9.20 -2.53 -1.57
N LYS A 128 9.07 -1.27 -1.14
CA LYS A 128 10.20 -0.34 -0.99
C LYS A 128 11.05 -0.59 0.25
N VAL A 129 10.43 -0.97 1.38
CA VAL A 129 11.10 -1.18 2.69
C VAL A 129 12.46 -1.91 2.59
N PRO A 130 12.61 -3.07 1.93
CA PRO A 130 13.91 -3.75 1.87
C PRO A 130 15.02 -2.95 1.17
N LEU A 131 14.70 -2.09 0.21
CA LEU A 131 15.68 -1.18 -0.41
C LEU A 131 15.95 0.04 0.48
N VAL A 132 14.91 0.58 1.11
CA VAL A 132 15.01 1.73 2.03
C VAL A 132 15.94 1.40 3.20
N THR A 133 15.82 0.21 3.79
CA THR A 133 16.67 -0.24 4.90
C THR A 133 18.17 -0.19 4.58
N LEU A 134 18.55 -0.36 3.31
CA LEU A 134 19.94 -0.32 2.86
C LEU A 134 20.29 0.98 2.13
N GLY A 135 19.34 1.88 1.90
CA GLY A 135 19.54 3.12 1.14
C GLY A 135 19.71 2.92 -0.37
N TYR A 136 19.29 1.78 -0.93
CA TYR A 136 19.48 1.44 -2.36
C TYR A 136 18.26 1.70 -3.24
N GLU A 137 17.43 2.69 -2.89
CA GLU A 137 16.22 3.00 -3.64
C GLU A 137 16.50 3.43 -5.08
N THR A 138 17.58 4.18 -5.29
CA THR A 138 17.97 4.72 -6.59
C THR A 138 18.98 3.83 -7.32
N SER A 139 19.58 2.85 -6.65
CA SER A 139 20.69 2.05 -7.18
C SER A 139 20.24 0.84 -7.98
N TYR A 140 19.05 0.29 -7.70
CA TYR A 140 18.56 -0.94 -8.34
C TYR A 140 17.22 -0.73 -9.03
N ASP A 141 17.12 -1.23 -10.26
CA ASP A 141 15.84 -1.50 -10.91
C ASP A 141 15.35 -2.90 -10.50
N VAL A 142 14.03 -3.01 -10.26
CA VAL A 142 13.38 -4.23 -9.80
C VAL A 142 12.38 -4.70 -10.83
N PHE A 143 12.61 -5.90 -11.36
CA PHE A 143 11.71 -6.57 -12.29
C PHE A 143 11.06 -7.78 -11.62
N VAL A 144 9.75 -7.87 -11.70
CA VAL A 144 8.99 -8.89 -10.99
C VAL A 144 7.98 -9.59 -11.90
N LYS A 145 7.94 -10.93 -11.79
CA LYS A 145 6.79 -11.74 -12.20
C LYS A 145 6.05 -12.26 -10.96
N ALA A 146 4.79 -11.87 -10.81
CA ALA A 146 3.95 -12.27 -9.67
C ALA A 146 2.67 -12.95 -10.17
N HIS A 147 2.28 -14.04 -9.50
CA HIS A 147 1.04 -14.77 -9.79
C HIS A 147 0.46 -15.39 -8.51
N GLY A 148 -0.83 -15.74 -8.57
CA GLY A 148 -1.56 -16.34 -7.45
C GLY A 148 -1.89 -15.35 -6.33
N GLY A 149 -2.84 -15.74 -5.47
CA GLY A 149 -3.32 -14.91 -4.35
C GLY A 149 -3.95 -13.59 -4.81
N GLY A 150 -3.79 -12.54 -3.99
CA GLY A 150 -4.22 -11.18 -4.30
C GLY A 150 -3.09 -10.16 -4.09
N LEU A 151 -3.33 -8.90 -4.48
CA LEU A 151 -2.30 -7.85 -4.57
C LEU A 151 -1.51 -7.63 -3.27
N SER A 152 -2.19 -7.61 -2.11
CA SER A 152 -1.53 -7.50 -0.80
C SER A 152 -0.56 -8.67 -0.53
N GLY A 153 -0.97 -9.90 -0.86
CA GLY A 153 -0.12 -11.08 -0.72
C GLY A 153 1.07 -11.04 -1.68
N GLN A 154 0.85 -10.57 -2.91
CA GLN A 154 1.89 -10.39 -3.91
C GLN A 154 2.89 -9.32 -3.49
N ALA A 155 2.46 -8.15 -3.00
CA ALA A 155 3.35 -7.10 -2.53
C ALA A 155 4.30 -7.58 -1.43
N GLN A 156 3.79 -8.37 -0.47
CA GLN A 156 4.63 -8.93 0.59
C GLN A 156 5.50 -10.10 0.12
N ALA A 157 5.05 -10.88 -0.87
CA ALA A 157 5.89 -11.86 -1.54
C ALA A 157 7.04 -11.17 -2.30
N ILE A 158 6.78 -10.03 -2.95
CA ILE A 158 7.80 -9.23 -3.62
C ILE A 158 8.82 -8.71 -2.60
N SER A 159 8.37 -8.17 -1.48
CA SER A 159 9.22 -7.69 -0.38
C SER A 159 10.23 -8.76 0.07
N LEU A 160 9.76 -9.97 0.36
CA LEU A 160 10.63 -11.10 0.71
C LEU A 160 11.55 -11.52 -0.44
N GLY A 161 11.07 -11.44 -1.68
CA GLY A 161 11.86 -11.72 -2.87
C GLY A 161 13.03 -10.74 -3.04
N ILE A 162 12.78 -9.44 -2.85
CA ILE A 162 13.81 -8.39 -2.91
C ILE A 162 14.84 -8.62 -1.80
N ALA A 163 14.41 -8.85 -0.56
CA ALA A 163 15.32 -9.11 0.56
C ALA A 163 16.24 -10.32 0.29
N ARG A 164 15.72 -11.38 -0.33
CA ARG A 164 16.51 -12.55 -0.74
C ARG A 164 17.45 -12.28 -1.91
N ALA A 165 17.05 -11.42 -2.84
CA ALA A 165 17.90 -11.01 -3.95
C ALA A 165 19.08 -10.16 -3.44
N LEU A 166 18.84 -9.23 -2.50
CA LEU A 166 19.88 -8.41 -1.86
C LEU A 166 20.92 -9.27 -1.12
N LEU A 167 20.49 -10.33 -0.44
CA LEU A 167 21.43 -11.27 0.20
C LEU A 167 22.35 -11.99 -0.80
N LYS A 168 21.94 -12.13 -2.07
CA LYS A 168 22.80 -12.70 -3.10
C LYS A 168 23.81 -11.69 -3.64
N VAL A 169 23.54 -10.39 -3.52
CA VAL A 169 24.48 -9.34 -3.89
C VAL A 169 25.62 -9.28 -2.89
N SER A 170 25.29 -9.15 -1.60
CA SER A 170 26.26 -9.25 -0.51
C SER A 170 25.63 -9.90 0.72
N ALA A 171 26.40 -10.78 1.36
CA ALA A 171 26.01 -11.44 2.60
C ALA A 171 25.98 -10.48 3.81
N ASP A 172 26.65 -9.33 3.73
CA ASP A 172 26.77 -8.37 4.83
C ASP A 172 25.42 -7.70 5.15
N HIS A 173 24.54 -7.63 4.16
CA HIS A 173 23.18 -7.10 4.31
C HIS A 173 22.29 -7.96 5.22
N ARG A 174 22.74 -9.15 5.64
CA ARG A 174 21.96 -10.03 6.51
C ARG A 174 21.64 -9.42 7.86
N SER A 175 22.59 -8.71 8.47
CA SER A 175 22.38 -8.10 9.80
C SER A 175 21.24 -7.07 9.79
N PRO A 176 21.26 -6.01 8.95
CA PRO A 176 20.17 -5.04 8.90
C PRO A 176 18.84 -5.66 8.49
N LEU A 177 18.81 -6.52 7.47
CA LEU A 177 17.57 -7.16 7.01
C LEU A 177 16.94 -8.11 8.04
N LYS A 178 17.76 -8.76 8.87
CA LYS A 178 17.29 -9.63 9.95
C LYS A 178 16.75 -8.82 11.13
N LYS A 179 17.37 -7.69 11.48
CA LYS A 179 16.89 -6.77 12.52
C LYS A 179 15.49 -6.24 12.20
N GLU A 180 15.25 -5.86 10.95
CA GLU A 180 13.93 -5.42 10.46
C GLU A 180 12.93 -6.56 10.21
N GLY A 181 13.32 -7.82 10.39
CA GLY A 181 12.42 -8.98 10.22
C GLY A 181 12.02 -9.30 8.77
N LEU A 182 12.73 -8.78 7.77
CA LEU A 182 12.35 -8.87 6.34
C LEU A 182 12.65 -10.23 5.69
N LEU A 183 13.52 -11.03 6.33
CA LEU A 183 13.92 -12.36 5.83
C LEU A 183 12.96 -13.47 6.24
N THR A 184 12.10 -13.21 7.21
CA THR A 184 11.17 -14.21 7.75
C THR A 184 9.97 -14.36 6.84
N ARG A 185 9.73 -15.59 6.37
CA ARG A 185 8.49 -15.89 5.65
C ARG A 185 7.33 -15.93 6.65
N ASP A 186 6.30 -15.14 6.41
CA ASP A 186 5.06 -15.25 7.17
C ASP A 186 4.33 -16.57 6.82
N SER A 187 4.26 -17.46 7.81
CA SER A 187 3.66 -18.79 7.69
C SER A 187 2.13 -18.78 7.82
N ARG A 188 1.51 -17.64 8.17
CA ARG A 188 0.06 -17.56 8.39
C ARG A 188 -0.71 -17.77 7.07
N VAL A 189 -1.52 -18.82 7.04
CA VAL A 189 -2.40 -19.20 5.92
C VAL A 189 -3.83 -19.32 6.44
N VAL A 190 -4.81 -19.23 5.53
CA VAL A 190 -6.22 -19.40 5.88
C VAL A 190 -6.45 -20.81 6.43
N GLU A 191 -6.96 -20.90 7.65
CA GLU A 191 -7.35 -22.16 8.27
C GLU A 191 -8.56 -22.74 7.52
N ARG A 192 -8.53 -24.06 7.26
CA ARG A 192 -9.62 -24.76 6.58
C ARG A 192 -10.93 -24.68 7.38
N LYS A 193 -12.07 -24.84 6.70
CA LYS A 193 -13.35 -25.04 7.37
C LYS A 193 -13.36 -26.40 8.08
N LYS A 194 -13.76 -26.43 9.35
CA LYS A 194 -13.98 -27.67 10.12
C LYS A 194 -15.45 -28.08 9.99
N VAL A 195 -15.70 -29.39 9.98
CA VAL A 195 -17.07 -29.93 9.92
C VAL A 195 -17.88 -29.48 11.13
N GLY A 196 -19.18 -29.24 10.96
CA GLY A 196 -20.06 -28.68 12.00
C GLY A 196 -19.93 -27.17 12.23
N LEU A 197 -18.89 -26.49 11.73
CA LEU A 197 -18.73 -25.04 11.84
C LEU A 197 -19.15 -24.31 10.55
N LYS A 198 -19.59 -23.06 10.67
CA LYS A 198 -19.94 -22.20 9.51
C LYS A 198 -18.69 -21.67 8.79
N LYS A 199 -17.59 -21.44 9.51
CA LYS A 199 -16.25 -21.06 8.98
C LYS A 199 -15.16 -21.88 9.71
N ALA A 200 -13.89 -21.46 9.65
CA ALA A 200 -12.79 -22.15 10.34
C ALA A 200 -13.02 -22.32 11.86
N ARG A 201 -13.53 -21.27 12.54
CA ARG A 201 -13.80 -21.25 13.99
C ARG A 201 -15.20 -20.77 14.38
N LYS A 202 -16.00 -20.28 13.42
CA LYS A 202 -17.34 -19.74 13.68
C LYS A 202 -18.33 -20.88 13.85
N ALA A 203 -18.75 -21.14 15.08
CA ALA A 203 -19.86 -22.05 15.37
C ALA A 203 -21.19 -21.46 14.88
N PRO A 204 -22.16 -22.30 14.49
CA PRO A 204 -23.55 -21.86 14.33
C PRO A 204 -24.10 -21.37 15.68
N GLN A 205 -25.06 -20.44 15.62
CA GLN A 205 -25.84 -20.09 16.81
C GLN A 205 -26.65 -21.31 17.26
N PHE A 206 -26.69 -21.55 18.57
CA PHE A 206 -27.44 -22.65 19.17
C PHE A 206 -28.18 -22.13 20.41
N SER A 207 -29.44 -22.51 20.57
CA SER A 207 -30.16 -22.34 21.84
C SER A 207 -30.00 -23.59 22.67
N LYS A 208 -29.71 -23.45 23.97
CA LYS A 208 -29.58 -24.60 24.89
C LYS A 208 -30.93 -25.24 25.21
N ARG A 209 -32.01 -24.47 25.07
CA ARG A 209 -33.40 -24.79 25.39
C ARG A 209 -34.31 -24.12 24.38
#